data_AF-A0A3M7B4K4-F1
#
_entry.id   AF-A0A3M7B4K4-F1
#
_cell.length_a   1.000
_cell.length_b   1.000
_cell.length_c   1.000
_cell.angle_alpha   90.00
_cell.angle_beta   90.00
_cell.angle_gamma   90.00
#
_symmetry.space_group_name_H-M   'P 1'
#
loop_
_entity.id
_entity.type
_entity.pdbx_description
1 polymer ?
#
loop_
_entity_poly.entity_id
_entity_poly.type
_entity_poly.pdbx_seq_one_letter_code
_entity_poly.pdbx_strand_id
1 'polypeptide(L)'
;VNDECARLYHTSKRAESDHPGLPPLTRYAIALARYMQHPIREYAALGRDISSISFDPHQHLIPMDKLLKYLETSIVDMVNLVGVDINDAAQDSYTANLLPYVCGLGPRKAAQMLKVISQNGGEVINRADLAGDVERQIKPAASPVVWVNCASFIMITFADVEQEGPEADYLDNTRIHPEDYDLARKIAADALELDEEDVKAEVDEFGPSAVVRRLVKEDQQDKVNDLVLEQYAEQLEKQMSQRKRATLETIRAELISPYEELRHNFQDLGTEQIFTMLTGETGKSLVEGMVVPVSVRRTFPTYLDVRLDCGVEGGIGENEYPEEVVRRQLQPREVWSMGQTIQAKITFLDRRKLTAQLTLRENEMRNPYKRTYDHGLDEWDAELEARDKKEARKVIDASSGRAQRVIKHPLFRPFNSAQAVEFLGPQSRGDCVIRPSSKGPDHLAVTWKVHEGVFQHIDVLELDKENEFSVGRVLRVGGKWSYTDLDELIVLHVKAMAKKVEEMMGDERYQSGSRQQTEQWLTTYTEANPKRSMYAFCLNAKYPGYFYLCFKAGQNAPLANWPVKVIPNAFELRGNKYPDMRALKNGFKLLFSNQGPGGQQNGVPRR
;
A
#
# COMPACT_ATOMS: atom_id res chain seq x y z
N VAL A 1 -17.44 18.86 9.84
CA VAL A 1 -18.54 17.93 10.18
C VAL A 1 -18.35 16.67 9.35
N ASN A 2 -18.44 15.49 9.98
CA ASN A 2 -18.44 14.24 9.22
C ASN A 2 -19.70 14.18 8.34
N ASP A 3 -19.53 13.84 7.05
CA ASP A 3 -20.59 13.85 6.05
C ASP A 3 -21.05 12.44 5.63
N GLU A 4 -20.55 11.38 6.26
CA GLU A 4 -20.82 10.00 5.83
C GLU A 4 -22.32 9.66 5.83
N CYS A 5 -23.06 10.13 6.85
CA CYS A 5 -24.53 10.01 6.89
C CYS A 5 -25.19 10.90 5.84
N ALA A 6 -24.69 12.13 5.66
CA ALA A 6 -25.23 13.08 4.70
C ALA A 6 -25.09 12.58 3.25
N ARG A 7 -23.97 11.90 2.93
CA ARG A 7 -23.70 11.24 1.64
C ARG A 7 -24.67 10.10 1.33
N LEU A 8 -25.13 9.37 2.34
CA LEU A 8 -26.16 8.33 2.16
C LEU A 8 -27.57 8.94 2.12
N TYR A 9 -27.81 10.00 2.90
CA TYR A 9 -29.13 10.63 3.00
C TYR A 9 -29.54 11.38 1.73
N HIS A 10 -28.67 12.19 1.14
CA HIS A 10 -29.11 13.25 0.21
C HIS A 10 -29.77 12.77 -1.10
N THR A 11 -29.48 11.53 -1.54
CA THR A 11 -30.14 10.87 -2.68
C THR A 11 -31.08 9.73 -2.28
N SER A 12 -31.33 9.55 -0.98
CA SER A 12 -32.22 8.52 -0.48
C SER A 12 -33.69 8.86 -0.75
N LYS A 13 -34.52 7.84 -0.89
CA LYS A 13 -35.99 7.99 -0.96
C LYS A 13 -36.56 8.66 0.28
N ARG A 14 -35.92 8.44 1.44
CA ARG A 14 -36.29 9.08 2.69
C ARG A 14 -36.09 10.59 2.61
N ALA A 15 -34.96 11.06 2.12
CA ALA A 15 -34.72 12.50 1.96
C ALA A 15 -35.66 13.15 0.93
N GLU A 16 -36.10 12.41 -0.08
CA GLU A 16 -37.17 12.84 -1.00
C GLU A 16 -38.53 12.99 -0.32
N SER A 17 -38.85 12.09 0.61
CA SER A 17 -40.09 12.12 1.39
C SER A 17 -40.06 13.20 2.48
N ASP A 18 -38.94 13.34 3.19
CA ASP A 18 -38.76 14.32 4.26
C ASP A 18 -38.78 15.75 3.71
N HIS A 19 -38.14 15.97 2.55
CA HIS A 19 -37.99 17.28 1.91
C HIS A 19 -38.35 17.24 0.42
N PRO A 20 -39.64 17.13 0.07
CA PRO A 20 -40.10 17.12 -1.31
C PRO A 20 -39.71 18.41 -2.03
N GLY A 21 -39.21 18.31 -3.26
CA GLY A 21 -38.87 19.47 -4.09
C GLY A 21 -37.53 20.15 -3.79
N LEU A 22 -36.82 19.80 -2.71
CA LEU A 22 -35.46 20.31 -2.47
C LEU A 22 -34.41 19.56 -3.31
N PRO A 23 -33.40 20.26 -3.87
CA PRO A 23 -32.34 19.60 -4.64
C PRO A 23 -31.40 18.81 -3.70
N PRO A 24 -30.69 17.79 -4.22
CA PRO A 24 -29.84 16.91 -3.40
C PRO A 24 -28.81 17.65 -2.55
N LEU A 25 -28.17 18.70 -3.08
CA LEU A 25 -27.15 19.46 -2.33
C LEU A 25 -27.73 20.20 -1.12
N THR A 26 -28.98 20.68 -1.19
CA THR A 26 -29.66 21.30 -0.06
C THR A 26 -29.98 20.26 1.02
N ARG A 27 -30.44 19.06 0.61
CA ARG A 27 -30.68 17.95 1.55
C ARG A 27 -29.40 17.48 2.22
N TYR A 28 -28.29 17.47 1.49
CA TYR A 28 -26.97 17.20 2.04
C TYR A 28 -26.59 18.23 3.13
N ALA A 29 -26.77 19.53 2.89
CA ALA A 29 -26.51 20.56 3.88
C ALA A 29 -27.42 20.45 5.12
N ILE A 30 -28.69 20.09 4.94
CA ILE A 30 -29.63 19.80 6.04
C ILE A 30 -29.12 18.64 6.89
N ALA A 31 -28.66 17.55 6.27
CA ALA A 31 -28.11 16.40 7.00
C ALA A 31 -26.84 16.74 7.78
N LEU A 32 -25.96 17.60 7.25
CA LEU A 32 -24.80 18.10 7.99
C LEU A 32 -25.21 18.90 9.24
N ALA A 33 -26.22 19.77 9.11
CA ALA A 33 -26.74 20.53 10.25
C ALA A 33 -27.36 19.61 11.31
N ARG A 34 -28.15 18.61 10.89
CA ARG A 34 -28.73 17.59 11.78
C ARG A 34 -27.65 16.75 12.48
N TYR A 35 -26.57 16.39 11.78
CA TYR A 35 -25.45 15.68 12.38
C TYR A 35 -24.78 16.50 13.49
N MET A 36 -24.62 17.82 13.31
CA MET A 36 -24.08 18.70 14.36
C MET A 36 -25.00 18.81 15.57
N GLN A 37 -26.32 18.75 15.36
CA GLN A 37 -27.30 18.78 16.45
C GLN A 37 -27.33 17.46 17.23
N HIS A 38 -27.37 16.33 16.52
CA HIS A 38 -27.52 15.02 17.17
C HIS A 38 -27.01 13.86 16.29
N PRO A 39 -25.71 13.51 16.34
CA PRO A 39 -25.10 12.50 15.48
C PRO A 39 -25.83 11.14 15.49
N ILE A 40 -26.24 10.67 16.68
CA ILE A 40 -26.89 9.35 16.81
C ILE A 40 -28.28 9.29 16.15
N ARG A 41 -28.99 10.42 15.99
CA ARG A 41 -30.25 10.44 15.23
C ARG A 41 -29.99 10.21 13.74
N GLU A 42 -28.90 10.76 13.19
CA GLU A 42 -28.49 10.49 11.81
C GLU A 42 -28.12 9.02 11.61
N TYR A 43 -27.31 8.43 12.49
CA TYR A 43 -26.91 7.02 12.38
C TYR A 43 -28.09 6.05 12.53
N ALA A 44 -28.94 6.25 13.56
CA ALA A 44 -30.10 5.40 13.80
C ALA A 44 -31.06 5.39 12.61
N ALA A 45 -31.18 6.54 11.94
CA ALA A 45 -32.13 6.70 10.85
C ALA A 45 -31.62 6.15 9.50
N LEU A 46 -30.36 5.69 9.41
CA LEU A 46 -29.85 4.93 8.24
C LEU A 46 -30.36 3.48 8.22
N GLY A 47 -30.77 2.92 9.36
CA GLY A 47 -31.21 1.54 9.44
C GLY A 47 -30.13 0.56 8.94
N ARG A 48 -30.43 -0.21 7.89
CA ARG A 48 -29.47 -1.18 7.31
C ARG A 48 -28.38 -0.54 6.45
N ASP A 49 -28.62 0.68 5.96
CA ASP A 49 -27.68 1.38 5.09
C ASP A 49 -26.43 1.82 5.85
N ILE A 50 -26.45 1.79 7.18
CA ILE A 50 -25.28 2.00 8.05
C ILE A 50 -24.11 1.07 7.68
N SER A 51 -24.39 -0.13 7.18
CA SER A 51 -23.36 -1.09 6.73
C SER A 51 -22.56 -0.60 5.52
N SER A 52 -23.05 0.42 4.80
CA SER A 52 -22.36 1.07 3.68
C SER A 52 -21.28 2.05 4.16
N ILE A 53 -21.33 2.46 5.43
CA ILE A 53 -20.26 3.23 6.07
C ILE A 53 -19.14 2.26 6.45
N SER A 54 -17.93 2.57 6.02
CA SER A 54 -16.73 1.79 6.37
C SER A 54 -16.12 2.34 7.65
N PHE A 55 -16.48 1.75 8.79
CA PHE A 55 -15.90 2.12 10.09
C PHE A 55 -14.49 1.55 10.28
N ASP A 56 -14.23 0.37 9.72
CA ASP A 56 -12.91 -0.28 9.72
C ASP A 56 -12.57 -0.81 8.31
N PRO A 57 -11.30 -0.72 7.85
CA PRO A 57 -10.88 -1.26 6.55
C PRO A 57 -11.17 -2.77 6.37
N HIS A 58 -11.21 -3.52 7.47
CA HIS A 58 -11.42 -4.97 7.50
C HIS A 58 -12.88 -5.37 7.76
N GLN A 59 -13.80 -4.40 7.80
CA GLN A 59 -15.24 -4.66 8.00
C GLN A 59 -15.82 -5.67 7.02
N HIS A 60 -15.30 -5.71 5.78
CA HIS A 60 -15.72 -6.67 4.76
C HIS A 60 -15.29 -8.12 5.02
N LEU A 61 -14.39 -8.36 6.00
CA LEU A 61 -13.92 -9.70 6.36
C LEU A 61 -14.89 -10.44 7.29
N ILE A 62 -15.89 -9.75 7.86
CA ILE A 62 -16.87 -10.36 8.75
C ILE A 62 -18.22 -10.59 8.06
N PRO A 63 -18.98 -11.63 8.43
CA PRO A 63 -20.33 -11.85 7.89
C PRO A 63 -21.25 -10.65 8.18
N MET A 64 -22.07 -10.28 7.19
CA MET A 64 -22.95 -9.10 7.27
C MET A 64 -23.90 -9.15 8.47
N ASP A 65 -24.48 -10.32 8.79
CA ASP A 65 -25.37 -10.46 9.95
C ASP A 65 -24.67 -10.18 11.27
N LYS A 66 -23.39 -10.57 11.38
CA LYS A 66 -22.57 -10.30 12.55
C LYS A 66 -22.28 -8.80 12.65
N LEU A 67 -21.88 -8.17 11.54
CA LEU A 67 -21.65 -6.72 11.47
C LEU A 67 -22.89 -5.94 11.92
N LEU A 68 -24.05 -6.20 11.31
CA LEU A 68 -25.30 -5.50 11.63
C LEU A 68 -25.69 -5.67 13.09
N LYS A 69 -25.52 -6.88 13.66
CA LYS A 69 -25.78 -7.12 15.08
C LYS A 69 -24.92 -6.23 15.99
N TYR A 70 -23.61 -6.13 15.71
CA TYR A 70 -22.72 -5.34 16.56
C TYR A 70 -22.93 -3.82 16.38
N LEU A 71 -23.23 -3.37 15.16
CA LEU A 71 -23.63 -1.98 14.92
C LEU A 71 -24.94 -1.64 15.66
N GLU A 72 -25.92 -2.54 15.61
CA GLU A 72 -27.18 -2.40 16.36
C GLU A 72 -26.91 -2.31 17.87
N THR A 73 -26.06 -3.16 18.44
CA THR A 73 -25.72 -3.06 19.88
C THR A 73 -25.09 -1.72 20.25
N SER A 74 -24.21 -1.17 19.41
CA SER A 74 -23.62 0.15 19.67
C SER A 74 -24.64 1.29 19.59
N ILE A 75 -25.61 1.19 18.69
CA ILE A 75 -26.72 2.17 18.63
C ILE A 75 -27.61 2.02 19.86
N VAL A 76 -27.94 0.80 20.28
CA VAL A 76 -28.71 0.54 21.52
C VAL A 76 -28.02 1.17 22.72
N ASP A 77 -26.72 0.93 22.92
CA ASP A 77 -25.99 1.51 24.05
C ASP A 77 -26.08 3.05 24.07
N MET A 78 -25.83 3.69 22.91
CA MET A 78 -25.87 5.16 22.81
C MET A 78 -27.27 5.74 22.93
N VAL A 79 -28.29 5.09 22.36
CA VAL A 79 -29.68 5.57 22.45
C VAL A 79 -30.21 5.47 23.88
N ASN A 80 -29.91 4.39 24.59
CA ASN A 80 -30.36 4.24 25.98
C ASN A 80 -29.55 5.12 26.95
N LEU A 81 -28.30 5.48 26.63
CA LEU A 81 -27.55 6.49 27.39
C LEU A 81 -28.19 7.88 27.29
N VAL A 82 -28.57 8.28 26.07
CA VAL A 82 -29.13 9.61 25.80
C VAL A 82 -30.60 9.72 26.22
N GLY A 83 -31.36 8.64 26.08
CA GLY A 83 -32.81 8.64 26.26
C GLY A 83 -33.55 9.10 25.01
N VAL A 84 -34.86 8.83 24.99
CA VAL A 84 -35.76 9.25 23.92
C VAL A 84 -36.98 9.91 24.52
N ASP A 85 -37.22 11.18 24.16
CA ASP A 85 -38.47 11.85 24.49
C ASP A 85 -39.61 11.24 23.68
N ILE A 86 -40.61 10.69 24.37
CA ILE A 86 -41.71 9.97 23.73
C ILE A 86 -42.68 10.89 23.00
N ASN A 87 -42.89 12.11 23.49
CA ASN A 87 -43.79 13.08 22.88
C ASN A 87 -43.13 13.66 21.62
N ASP A 88 -41.83 13.96 21.67
CA ASP A 88 -41.05 14.30 20.47
C ASP A 88 -41.08 13.15 19.45
N ALA A 89 -40.87 11.92 19.89
CA ALA A 89 -40.90 10.75 19.00
C ALA A 89 -42.30 10.49 18.42
N ALA A 90 -43.37 10.87 19.12
CA ALA A 90 -44.74 10.76 18.62
C ALA A 90 -45.08 11.80 17.55
N GLN A 91 -44.48 12.99 17.62
CA GLN A 91 -44.73 14.09 16.69
C GLN A 91 -43.74 14.11 15.51
N ASP A 92 -42.48 13.77 15.76
CA ASP A 92 -41.39 13.84 14.79
C ASP A 92 -40.91 12.44 14.38
N SER A 93 -41.17 12.11 13.11
CA SER A 93 -40.71 10.85 12.52
C SER A 93 -39.19 10.70 12.52
N TYR A 94 -38.42 11.79 12.60
CA TYR A 94 -36.97 11.72 12.68
C TYR A 94 -36.52 11.18 14.04
N THR A 95 -37.07 11.72 15.13
CA THR A 95 -36.84 11.25 16.51
C THR A 95 -37.41 9.86 16.75
N ALA A 96 -38.54 9.52 16.12
CA ALA A 96 -39.13 8.17 16.16
C ALA A 96 -38.16 7.04 15.73
N ASN A 97 -37.16 7.35 14.89
CA ASN A 97 -36.16 6.36 14.44
C ASN A 97 -35.24 5.86 15.57
N LEU A 98 -35.24 6.52 16.74
CA LEU A 98 -34.50 6.08 17.91
C LEU A 98 -35.23 4.95 18.67
N LEU A 99 -36.57 4.96 18.67
CA LEU A 99 -37.39 4.02 19.46
C LEU A 99 -37.09 2.53 19.21
N PRO A 100 -36.81 2.06 17.97
CA PRO A 100 -36.42 0.68 17.74
C PRO A 100 -35.20 0.21 18.54
N TYR A 101 -34.34 1.14 18.97
CA TYR A 101 -33.10 0.87 19.68
C TYR A 101 -33.21 1.04 21.20
N VAL A 102 -34.38 1.42 21.72
CA VAL A 102 -34.63 1.46 23.17
C VAL A 102 -34.75 0.03 23.72
N CYS A 103 -34.18 -0.21 24.91
CA CYS A 103 -34.20 -1.52 25.57
C CYS A 103 -35.63 -2.10 25.65
N GLY A 104 -35.79 -3.36 25.27
CA GLY A 104 -37.09 -4.05 25.25
C GLY A 104 -37.97 -3.75 24.03
N LEU A 105 -37.68 -2.68 23.29
CA LEU A 105 -38.32 -2.36 22.01
C LEU A 105 -37.59 -3.04 20.83
N GLY A 106 -37.95 -2.61 19.65
CA GLY A 106 -37.59 -3.17 18.35
C GLY A 106 -38.58 -2.63 17.32
N PRO A 107 -38.31 -2.76 16.00
CA PRO A 107 -39.08 -2.05 14.97
C PRO A 107 -40.60 -2.26 15.07
N ARG A 108 -41.04 -3.49 15.37
CA ARG A 108 -42.46 -3.82 15.52
C ARG A 108 -43.08 -3.21 16.78
N LYS A 109 -42.38 -3.27 17.91
CA LYS A 109 -42.89 -2.77 19.20
C LYS A 109 -42.89 -1.26 19.24
N ALA A 110 -41.86 -0.61 18.70
CA ALA A 110 -41.80 0.85 18.57
C ALA A 110 -42.97 1.39 17.73
N ALA A 111 -43.23 0.79 16.55
CA ALA A 111 -44.36 1.18 15.72
C ALA A 111 -45.71 0.96 16.42
N GLN A 112 -45.84 -0.12 17.20
CA GLN A 112 -47.06 -0.38 17.96
C GLN A 112 -47.24 0.61 19.12
N MET A 113 -46.18 0.96 19.83
CA MET A 113 -46.19 1.95 20.90
C MET A 113 -46.69 3.31 20.37
N LEU A 114 -46.09 3.83 19.30
CA LEU A 114 -46.52 5.08 18.67
C LEU A 114 -47.99 5.04 18.20
N LYS A 115 -48.42 3.91 17.64
CA LYS A 115 -49.81 3.71 17.24
C LYS A 115 -50.76 3.76 18.44
N VAL A 116 -50.41 3.16 19.57
CA VAL A 116 -51.24 3.19 20.78
C VAL A 116 -51.26 4.58 21.40
N ILE A 117 -50.13 5.29 21.44
CA ILE A 117 -50.06 6.68 21.91
C ILE A 117 -51.01 7.56 21.08
N SER A 118 -50.97 7.44 19.74
CA SER A 118 -51.91 8.15 18.86
C SER A 118 -53.38 7.80 19.15
N GLN A 119 -53.69 6.55 19.54
CA GLN A 119 -55.05 6.16 19.93
C GLN A 119 -55.48 6.68 21.30
N ASN A 120 -54.54 6.97 22.18
CA ASN A 120 -54.77 7.48 23.53
C ASN A 120 -54.81 9.01 23.60
N GLY A 121 -54.65 9.71 22.47
CA GLY A 121 -54.71 11.19 22.41
C GLY A 121 -53.48 11.84 21.79
N GLY A 122 -52.40 11.09 21.56
CA GLY A 122 -51.18 11.56 20.90
C GLY A 122 -50.16 12.23 21.83
N GLU A 123 -50.48 12.37 23.12
CA GLU A 123 -49.64 12.97 24.15
C GLU A 123 -49.58 12.03 25.36
N VAL A 124 -48.40 11.93 25.97
CA VAL A 124 -48.13 11.11 27.16
C VAL A 124 -47.76 12.06 28.29
N ILE A 125 -48.53 12.03 29.38
CA ILE A 125 -48.35 12.96 30.51
C ILE A 125 -47.33 12.41 31.50
N ASN A 126 -47.42 11.11 31.78
CA ASN A 126 -46.48 10.42 32.65
C ASN A 126 -46.12 9.04 32.10
N ARG A 127 -45.05 8.46 32.65
CA ARG A 127 -44.56 7.13 32.27
C ARG A 127 -45.61 6.05 32.51
N ALA A 128 -46.43 6.15 33.56
CA ALA A 128 -47.45 5.15 33.87
C ALA A 128 -48.50 5.01 32.75
N ASP A 129 -48.79 6.08 32.01
CA ASP A 129 -49.70 6.05 30.85
C ASP A 129 -49.25 5.04 29.76
N LEU A 130 -47.93 4.79 29.64
CA LEU A 130 -47.39 3.80 28.70
C LEU A 130 -47.66 2.36 29.13
N ALA A 131 -47.79 2.11 30.45
CA ALA A 131 -48.23 0.84 31.01
C ALA A 131 -49.75 0.64 30.93
N GLY A 132 -50.49 1.73 30.72
CA GLY A 132 -51.95 1.77 30.59
C GLY A 132 -52.67 1.96 31.93
N ASP A 133 -53.86 2.55 31.85
CA ASP A 133 -54.72 2.83 33.00
C ASP A 133 -56.18 2.56 32.63
N VAL A 134 -56.79 1.60 33.32
CA VAL A 134 -58.17 1.18 33.05
C VAL A 134 -59.19 2.25 33.48
N GLU A 135 -58.92 2.96 34.56
CA GLU A 135 -59.80 3.99 35.11
C GLU A 135 -59.81 5.23 34.22
N ARG A 136 -58.64 5.61 33.70
CA ARG A 136 -58.47 6.72 32.74
C ARG A 136 -58.74 6.33 31.29
N GLN A 137 -59.11 5.07 31.01
CA GLN A 137 -59.33 4.50 29.68
C GLN A 137 -58.10 4.57 28.74
N ILE A 138 -56.90 4.56 29.31
CA ILE A 138 -55.63 4.60 28.59
C ILE A 138 -55.21 3.17 28.23
N LYS A 139 -55.05 2.89 26.93
CA LYS A 139 -54.60 1.56 26.48
C LYS A 139 -53.10 1.37 26.72
N PRO A 140 -52.65 0.18 27.12
CA PRO A 140 -51.23 -0.10 27.33
C PRO A 140 -50.44 0.00 26.02
N ALA A 141 -49.45 0.90 25.96
CA ALA A 141 -48.54 1.04 24.83
C ALA A 141 -47.38 0.03 24.87
N ALA A 142 -47.02 -0.44 26.07
CA ALA A 142 -46.04 -1.48 26.31
C ALA A 142 -46.63 -2.66 27.12
N SER A 143 -46.17 -3.88 26.86
CA SER A 143 -46.50 -5.03 27.71
C SER A 143 -45.67 -4.99 29.01
N PRO A 144 -46.07 -5.68 30.10
CA PRO A 144 -45.41 -5.55 31.40
C PRO A 144 -43.89 -5.79 31.38
N VAL A 145 -43.43 -6.82 30.65
CA VAL A 145 -41.99 -7.09 30.52
C VAL A 145 -41.29 -6.03 29.69
N VAL A 146 -41.93 -5.53 28.63
CA VAL A 146 -41.35 -4.47 27.79
C VAL A 146 -41.25 -3.17 28.58
N TRP A 147 -42.30 -2.85 29.34
CA TRP A 147 -42.38 -1.70 30.23
C TRP A 147 -41.18 -1.63 31.18
N VAL A 148 -40.93 -2.70 31.94
CA VAL A 148 -39.78 -2.78 32.85
C VAL A 148 -38.43 -2.62 32.14
N ASN A 149 -38.32 -3.01 30.87
CA ASN A 149 -37.06 -2.85 30.13
C ASN A 149 -36.88 -1.44 29.53
N CYS A 150 -37.96 -0.73 29.18
CA CYS A 150 -37.86 0.54 28.46
C CYS A 150 -38.09 1.78 29.32
N ALA A 151 -38.75 1.65 30.48
CA ALA A 151 -39.31 2.80 31.20
C ALA A 151 -38.27 3.89 31.56
N SER A 152 -37.08 3.52 32.04
CA SER A 152 -36.04 4.48 32.42
C SER A 152 -35.40 5.22 31.24
N PHE A 153 -35.52 4.68 30.02
CA PHE A 153 -34.89 5.22 28.82
C PHE A 153 -35.84 6.06 27.97
N ILE A 154 -37.14 6.02 28.31
CA ILE A 154 -38.15 6.88 27.73
C ILE A 154 -38.29 8.09 28.65
N MET A 155 -37.99 9.28 28.16
CA MET A 155 -38.17 10.51 28.93
C MET A 155 -39.47 11.20 28.52
N ILE A 156 -40.02 11.98 29.45
CA ILE A 156 -41.07 12.95 29.19
C ILE A 156 -40.50 14.28 29.67
N THR A 157 -40.23 15.19 28.73
CA THR A 157 -39.71 16.51 29.08
C THR A 157 -40.68 17.24 29.99
N PHE A 158 -40.15 17.77 31.08
CA PHE A 158 -40.91 18.49 32.08
C PHE A 158 -40.47 19.96 32.02
N ALA A 159 -41.34 20.85 31.51
CA ALA A 159 -40.94 22.18 31.09
C ALA A 159 -40.83 23.19 32.26
N ASP A 160 -41.80 23.19 33.17
CA ASP A 160 -41.85 24.13 34.29
C ASP A 160 -42.58 23.52 35.50
N VAL A 161 -41.93 23.55 36.66
CA VAL A 161 -42.43 23.06 37.95
C VAL A 161 -43.71 23.76 38.39
N GLU A 162 -43.97 24.97 37.90
CA GLU A 162 -45.17 25.73 38.25
C GLU A 162 -46.34 25.54 37.28
N GLN A 163 -46.10 25.05 36.05
CA GLN A 163 -47.13 24.92 35.01
C GLN A 163 -47.68 23.50 34.87
N GLU A 164 -46.88 22.51 35.26
CA GLU A 164 -47.21 21.10 35.17
C GLU A 164 -48.20 20.69 36.28
N GLY A 165 -49.28 20.02 35.90
CA GLY A 165 -50.32 19.58 36.82
C GLY A 165 -49.85 18.45 37.75
N PRO A 166 -50.64 18.09 38.78
CA PRO A 166 -50.28 17.04 39.75
C PRO A 166 -50.13 15.64 39.11
N GLU A 167 -50.62 15.45 37.88
CA GLU A 167 -50.51 14.18 37.14
C GLU A 167 -49.15 13.96 36.48
N ALA A 168 -48.35 15.02 36.30
CA ALA A 168 -46.99 14.93 35.78
C ALA A 168 -46.02 14.60 36.93
N ASP A 169 -45.14 13.63 36.71
CA ASP A 169 -44.10 13.27 37.66
C ASP A 169 -42.76 13.86 37.21
N TYR A 170 -42.14 14.68 38.05
CA TYR A 170 -40.83 15.26 37.75
C TYR A 170 -39.79 14.17 37.46
N LEU A 171 -39.88 13.01 38.10
CA LEU A 171 -38.94 11.90 37.91
C LEU A 171 -38.99 11.29 36.49
N ASP A 172 -40.06 11.54 35.72
CA ASP A 172 -40.14 11.09 34.32
C ASP A 172 -39.18 11.84 33.39
N ASN A 173 -38.65 12.98 33.85
CA ASN A 173 -37.57 13.72 33.19
C ASN A 173 -36.17 13.24 33.58
N THR A 174 -36.03 12.11 34.27
CA THR A 174 -34.76 11.54 34.76
C THR A 174 -34.50 10.12 34.26
N ARG A 175 -33.27 9.63 34.35
CA ARG A 175 -32.94 8.21 34.07
C ARG A 175 -33.35 7.24 35.19
N ILE A 176 -33.97 7.72 36.26
CA ILE A 176 -34.42 6.88 37.37
C ILE A 176 -35.54 5.97 36.87
N HIS A 177 -35.45 4.67 37.18
CA HIS A 177 -36.49 3.73 36.79
C HIS A 177 -37.73 3.89 37.71
N PRO A 178 -38.98 3.75 37.22
CA PRO A 178 -40.19 3.86 38.05
C PRO A 178 -40.23 2.95 39.27
N GLU A 179 -39.51 1.83 39.26
CA GLU A 179 -39.37 0.94 40.43
C GLU A 179 -38.66 1.59 41.62
N ASP A 180 -37.90 2.66 41.38
CA ASP A 180 -37.06 3.36 42.34
C ASP A 180 -37.58 4.77 42.65
N TYR A 181 -38.78 5.14 42.20
CA TYR A 181 -39.33 6.48 42.43
C TYR A 181 -39.55 6.76 43.91
N ASP A 182 -40.04 5.79 44.67
CA ASP A 182 -40.21 5.94 46.12
C ASP A 182 -38.87 6.15 46.83
N LEU A 183 -37.80 5.52 46.33
CA LEU A 183 -36.46 5.69 46.86
C LEU A 183 -35.93 7.11 46.58
N ALA A 184 -36.17 7.63 45.36
CA ALA A 184 -35.79 8.98 44.98
C ALA A 184 -36.55 10.06 45.78
N ARG A 185 -37.87 9.86 45.96
CA ARG A 185 -38.70 10.76 46.79
C ARG A 185 -38.23 10.78 48.25
N LYS A 186 -37.84 9.62 48.79
CA LYS A 186 -37.29 9.54 50.14
C LYS A 186 -35.94 10.23 50.27
N ILE A 187 -35.05 10.07 49.29
CA ILE A 187 -33.77 10.81 49.26
C ILE A 187 -34.00 12.32 49.22
N ALA A 188 -34.98 12.79 48.44
CA ALA A 188 -35.34 14.20 48.40
C ALA A 188 -35.90 14.69 49.75
N ALA A 189 -36.75 13.89 50.42
CA ALA A 189 -37.28 14.22 51.75
C ALA A 189 -36.17 14.31 52.81
N ASP A 190 -35.27 13.31 52.83
CA ASP A 190 -34.13 13.26 53.76
C ASP A 190 -33.18 14.44 53.54
N ALA A 191 -32.94 14.84 52.28
CA ALA A 191 -32.11 16.01 51.94
C ALA A 191 -32.75 17.35 52.36
N LEU A 192 -34.08 17.42 52.41
CA LEU A 192 -34.84 18.59 52.90
C LEU A 192 -35.07 18.55 54.41
N GLU A 193 -34.63 17.50 55.10
CA GLU A 193 -34.86 17.26 56.53
C GLU A 193 -36.36 17.30 56.92
N LEU A 194 -37.23 16.85 56.02
CA LEU A 194 -38.67 16.78 56.27
C LEU A 194 -39.00 15.55 57.13
N ASP A 195 -39.93 15.71 58.07
CA ASP A 195 -40.47 14.57 58.80
C ASP A 195 -41.60 13.87 58.02
N GLU A 196 -42.09 12.73 58.54
CA GLU A 196 -43.14 11.95 57.87
C GLU A 196 -44.47 12.70 57.77
N GLU A 197 -44.75 13.64 58.69
CA GLU A 197 -45.97 14.43 58.69
C GLU A 197 -45.92 15.50 57.60
N ASP A 198 -44.78 16.19 57.47
CA ASP A 198 -44.52 17.18 56.42
C ASP A 198 -44.57 16.54 55.02
N VAL A 199 -43.91 15.40 54.83
CA VAL A 199 -43.93 14.66 53.56
C VAL A 199 -45.36 14.28 53.17
N LYS A 200 -46.14 13.79 54.13
CA LYS A 200 -47.52 13.38 53.88
C LYS A 200 -48.41 14.56 53.52
N ALA A 201 -48.28 15.69 54.21
CA ALA A 201 -49.03 16.90 53.91
C ALA A 201 -48.76 17.39 52.47
N GLU A 202 -47.49 17.43 52.06
CA GLU A 202 -47.07 17.82 50.71
C GLU A 202 -47.60 16.86 49.63
N VAL A 203 -47.52 15.54 49.89
CA VAL A 203 -47.99 14.51 48.95
C VAL A 203 -49.51 14.52 48.81
N ASP A 204 -50.25 14.73 49.89
CA ASP A 204 -51.73 14.78 49.85
C ASP A 204 -52.23 16.04 49.12
N GLU A 205 -51.52 17.17 49.20
CA GLU A 205 -51.91 18.43 48.56
C GLU A 205 -51.47 18.51 47.09
N PHE A 206 -50.23 18.10 46.78
CA PHE A 206 -49.62 18.31 45.46
C PHE A 206 -49.31 17.01 44.71
N GLY A 207 -49.54 15.84 45.31
CA GLY A 207 -49.33 14.54 44.68
C GLY A 207 -47.93 13.95 44.92
N PRO A 208 -47.65 12.74 44.38
CA PRO A 208 -46.48 11.93 44.76
C PRO A 208 -45.11 12.58 44.53
N SER A 209 -44.99 13.45 43.53
CA SER A 209 -43.71 14.12 43.19
C SER A 209 -43.52 15.48 43.88
N ALA A 210 -44.39 15.84 44.84
CA ALA A 210 -44.38 17.15 45.52
C ALA A 210 -43.03 17.48 46.16
N VAL A 211 -42.47 16.53 46.91
CA VAL A 211 -41.19 16.72 47.61
C VAL A 211 -40.04 16.97 46.63
N VAL A 212 -39.99 16.21 45.52
CA VAL A 212 -38.96 16.37 44.49
C VAL A 212 -39.11 17.71 43.78
N ARG A 213 -40.34 18.10 43.44
CA ARG A 213 -40.61 19.42 42.88
C ARG A 213 -40.21 20.56 43.81
N ARG A 214 -40.43 20.41 45.13
CA ARG A 214 -40.01 21.38 46.14
C ARG A 214 -38.49 21.48 46.22
N LEU A 215 -37.77 20.36 46.22
CA LEU A 215 -36.30 20.31 46.19
C LEU A 215 -35.73 21.13 45.01
N VAL A 216 -36.31 20.96 43.83
CA VAL A 216 -35.90 21.67 42.60
C VAL A 216 -36.33 23.14 42.64
N LYS A 217 -37.56 23.42 43.07
CA LYS A 217 -38.10 24.79 43.15
C LYS A 217 -37.32 25.67 44.12
N GLU A 218 -36.86 25.11 45.23
CA GLU A 218 -36.08 25.83 46.24
C GLU A 218 -34.58 25.90 45.89
N ASP A 219 -34.14 25.35 44.75
CA ASP A 219 -32.73 25.28 44.33
C ASP A 219 -31.84 24.60 45.39
N GLN A 220 -32.36 23.55 46.03
CA GLN A 220 -31.71 22.83 47.12
C GLN A 220 -31.17 21.45 46.70
N GLN A 221 -31.07 21.20 45.39
CA GLN A 221 -30.64 19.92 44.83
C GLN A 221 -29.24 19.50 45.30
N ASP A 222 -28.35 20.47 45.57
CA ASP A 222 -27.01 20.21 46.10
C ASP A 222 -26.99 19.55 47.47
N LYS A 223 -28.05 19.73 48.29
CA LYS A 223 -28.16 19.09 49.62
C LYS A 223 -28.18 17.56 49.54
N VAL A 224 -28.53 16.99 48.39
CA VAL A 224 -28.48 15.53 48.19
C VAL A 224 -27.05 15.00 48.31
N ASN A 225 -26.02 15.85 48.11
CA ASN A 225 -24.61 15.47 48.30
C ASN A 225 -24.22 15.32 49.78
N ASP A 226 -24.96 15.91 50.71
CA ASP A 226 -24.69 15.80 52.15
C ASP A 226 -25.09 14.43 52.72
N LEU A 227 -25.90 13.67 51.96
CA LEU A 227 -26.35 12.35 52.34
C LEU A 227 -25.24 11.29 52.17
N VAL A 228 -24.99 10.52 53.23
CA VAL A 228 -24.02 9.40 53.20
C VAL A 228 -24.68 8.16 52.59
N LEU A 229 -24.74 8.11 51.26
CA LEU A 229 -25.42 7.04 50.52
C LEU A 229 -24.86 5.64 50.77
N GLU A 230 -23.58 5.51 51.16
CA GLU A 230 -22.98 4.21 51.49
C GLU A 230 -23.63 3.56 52.72
N GLN A 231 -23.86 4.35 53.78
CA GLN A 231 -24.55 3.86 54.97
C GLN A 231 -26.02 3.54 54.67
N TYR A 232 -26.66 4.36 53.84
CA TYR A 232 -28.03 4.12 53.40
C TYR A 232 -28.15 2.82 52.59
N ALA A 233 -27.22 2.55 51.68
CA ALA A 233 -27.14 1.32 50.92
C ALA A 233 -26.96 0.08 51.82
N GLU A 234 -26.09 0.17 52.83
CA GLU A 234 -25.91 -0.91 53.80
C GLU A 234 -27.18 -1.21 54.60
N GLN A 235 -27.95 -0.18 54.96
CA GLN A 235 -29.23 -0.36 55.67
C GLN A 235 -30.26 -1.07 54.78
N LEU A 236 -30.39 -0.68 53.51
CA LEU A 236 -31.25 -1.35 52.54
C LEU A 236 -30.85 -2.81 52.31
N GLU A 237 -29.56 -3.12 52.27
CA GLU A 237 -29.09 -4.50 52.15
C GLU A 237 -29.41 -5.31 53.42
N LYS A 238 -29.20 -4.75 54.62
CA LYS A 238 -29.45 -5.43 55.90
C LYS A 238 -30.94 -5.65 56.17
N GLN A 239 -31.79 -4.66 55.90
CA GLN A 239 -33.22 -4.70 56.25
C GLN A 239 -34.09 -5.29 55.15
N MET A 240 -33.79 -4.99 53.88
CA MET A 240 -34.65 -5.34 52.74
C MET A 240 -33.98 -6.32 51.75
N SER A 241 -32.72 -6.73 51.99
CA SER A 241 -31.94 -7.56 51.06
C SER A 241 -31.81 -6.97 49.65
N GLN A 242 -31.81 -5.64 49.54
CA GLN A 242 -31.68 -4.93 48.27
C GLN A 242 -30.29 -4.32 48.11
N ARG A 243 -29.62 -4.61 46.99
CA ARG A 243 -28.28 -4.10 46.67
C ARG A 243 -28.37 -2.91 45.70
N LYS A 244 -28.73 -1.74 46.23
CA LYS A 244 -29.03 -0.54 45.43
C LYS A 244 -27.93 0.54 45.47
N ARG A 245 -26.70 0.23 45.90
CA ARG A 245 -25.60 1.22 46.02
C ARG A 245 -25.36 2.05 44.75
N ALA A 246 -25.21 1.39 43.59
CA ALA A 246 -25.01 2.10 42.32
C ALA A 246 -26.26 2.88 41.89
N THR A 247 -27.45 2.31 42.13
CA THR A 247 -28.73 2.96 41.87
C THR A 247 -28.90 4.25 42.66
N LEU A 248 -28.51 4.27 43.94
CA LEU A 248 -28.56 5.46 44.79
C LEU A 248 -27.66 6.58 44.25
N GLU A 249 -26.45 6.23 43.78
CA GLU A 249 -25.54 7.19 43.15
C GLU A 249 -26.11 7.76 41.85
N THR A 250 -26.75 6.93 41.02
CA THR A 250 -27.47 7.39 39.83
C THR A 250 -28.64 8.30 40.20
N ILE A 251 -29.43 7.95 41.22
CA ILE A 251 -30.54 8.78 41.70
C ILE A 251 -30.02 10.15 42.17
N ARG A 252 -28.93 10.18 42.95
CA ARG A 252 -28.31 11.45 43.36
C ARG A 252 -27.92 12.30 42.15
N ALA A 253 -27.22 11.72 41.18
CA ALA A 253 -26.80 12.44 39.98
C ALA A 253 -27.99 13.01 39.19
N GLU A 254 -29.03 12.19 39.00
CA GLU A 254 -30.24 12.58 38.25
C GLU A 254 -31.13 13.59 39.00
N LEU A 255 -31.16 13.58 40.34
CA LEU A 255 -31.86 14.61 41.12
C LEU A 255 -31.14 15.97 41.05
N ILE A 256 -29.81 15.96 40.92
CA ILE A 256 -28.99 17.17 40.76
C ILE A 256 -29.13 17.73 39.34
N SER A 257 -28.91 16.90 38.34
CA SER A 257 -28.96 17.29 36.93
C SER A 257 -29.67 16.21 36.10
N PRO A 258 -31.00 16.29 35.95
CA PRO A 258 -31.77 15.33 35.16
C PRO A 258 -31.23 15.21 33.74
N TYR A 259 -31.08 13.98 33.26
CA TYR A 259 -30.63 13.69 31.90
C TYR A 259 -29.37 14.44 31.43
N GLU A 260 -28.38 14.65 32.32
CA GLU A 260 -27.10 15.29 31.95
C GLU A 260 -26.48 14.64 30.70
N GLU A 261 -25.78 15.44 29.88
CA GLU A 261 -25.07 14.97 28.69
C GLU A 261 -23.86 14.12 29.09
N LEU A 262 -24.05 12.79 29.07
CA LEU A 262 -23.01 11.82 29.42
C LEU A 262 -22.14 11.40 28.23
N ARG A 263 -22.43 11.86 27.00
CA ARG A 263 -21.61 11.54 25.83
C ARG A 263 -20.31 12.32 25.85
N HIS A 264 -19.34 11.83 25.08
CA HIS A 264 -18.14 12.61 24.79
C HIS A 264 -18.49 13.88 24.00
N ASN A 265 -17.67 14.91 24.22
CA ASN A 265 -17.74 16.15 23.46
C ASN A 265 -17.72 15.87 21.96
N PHE A 266 -18.49 16.66 21.20
CA PHE A 266 -18.53 16.58 19.75
C PHE A 266 -17.12 16.71 19.17
N GLN A 267 -16.73 15.74 18.34
CA GLN A 267 -15.38 15.67 17.78
C GLN A 267 -15.33 16.38 16.42
N ASP A 268 -14.52 17.43 16.34
CA ASP A 268 -14.19 18.08 15.07
C ASP A 268 -13.25 17.20 14.21
N LEU A 269 -13.38 17.36 12.89
CA LEU A 269 -12.54 16.63 11.96
C LEU A 269 -11.08 17.10 12.06
N GLY A 270 -10.17 16.15 12.28
CA GLY A 270 -8.74 16.40 12.25
C GLY A 270 -8.23 16.66 10.83
N THR A 271 -7.04 17.27 10.73
CA THR A 271 -6.39 17.59 9.44
C THR A 271 -6.28 16.38 8.52
N GLU A 272 -5.89 15.20 9.05
CA GLU A 272 -5.79 13.96 8.27
C GLU A 272 -7.13 13.48 7.73
N GLN A 273 -8.20 13.61 8.53
CA GLN A 273 -9.54 13.20 8.14
C GLN A 273 -10.06 14.12 7.04
N ILE A 274 -9.87 15.44 7.19
CA ILE A 274 -10.23 16.43 6.16
C ILE A 274 -9.45 16.15 4.86
N PHE A 275 -8.14 15.90 4.96
CA PHE A 275 -7.31 15.56 3.81
C PHE A 275 -7.83 14.32 3.09
N THR A 276 -8.11 13.24 3.84
CA THR A 276 -8.62 11.98 3.28
C THR A 276 -10.00 12.18 2.65
N MET A 277 -10.87 12.94 3.30
CA MET A 277 -12.23 13.22 2.85
C MET A 277 -12.24 13.98 1.51
N LEU A 278 -11.32 14.93 1.31
CA LEU A 278 -11.27 15.77 0.11
C LEU A 278 -10.47 15.16 -1.04
N THR A 279 -9.46 14.35 -0.75
CA THR A 279 -8.53 13.81 -1.75
C THR A 279 -8.73 12.32 -2.03
N GLY A 280 -9.39 11.58 -1.12
CA GLY A 280 -9.43 10.13 -1.13
C GLY A 280 -8.13 9.46 -0.69
N GLU A 281 -7.07 10.23 -0.41
CA GLU A 281 -5.76 9.73 -0.05
C GLU A 281 -5.58 9.65 1.47
N THR A 282 -5.04 8.53 1.93
CA THR A 282 -4.74 8.28 3.35
C THR A 282 -3.29 8.61 3.67
N GLY A 283 -2.95 8.66 4.97
CA GLY A 283 -1.56 8.72 5.44
C GLY A 283 -0.65 7.58 4.98
N LYS A 284 -1.20 6.55 4.33
CA LYS A 284 -0.45 5.39 3.79
C LYS A 284 -0.38 5.37 2.26
N SER A 285 -1.31 6.02 1.56
CA SER A 285 -1.37 5.99 0.09
C SER A 285 -0.63 7.16 -0.55
N LEU A 286 -0.61 8.33 0.11
CA LEU A 286 0.20 9.47 -0.29
C LEU A 286 1.14 9.89 0.85
N VAL A 287 2.44 9.67 0.65
CA VAL A 287 3.48 9.88 1.67
C VAL A 287 4.63 10.68 1.06
N GLU A 288 5.30 11.47 1.91
CA GLU A 288 6.54 12.15 1.55
C GLU A 288 7.61 11.14 1.10
N GLY A 289 8.36 11.51 0.07
CA GLY A 289 9.36 10.67 -0.60
C GLY A 289 8.81 9.80 -1.73
N MET A 290 7.49 9.67 -1.90
CA MET A 290 6.91 8.94 -3.02
C MET A 290 7.18 9.67 -4.34
N VAL A 291 7.51 8.89 -5.38
CA VAL A 291 7.57 9.39 -6.76
C VAL A 291 6.19 9.19 -7.38
N VAL A 292 5.55 10.29 -7.75
CA VAL A 292 4.18 10.31 -8.27
C VAL A 292 4.12 11.00 -9.63
N PRO A 293 3.22 10.57 -10.53
CA PRO A 293 2.89 11.34 -11.71
C PRO A 293 2.21 12.65 -11.31
N VAL A 294 2.63 13.76 -11.90
CA VAL A 294 1.99 15.06 -11.76
C VAL A 294 1.78 15.71 -13.12
N SER A 295 0.66 16.40 -13.26
CA SER A 295 0.32 17.16 -14.47
C SER A 295 0.82 18.60 -14.33
N VAL A 296 1.55 19.10 -15.33
CA VAL A 296 2.01 20.49 -15.36
C VAL A 296 0.82 21.39 -15.68
N ARG A 297 0.41 22.24 -14.73
CA ARG A 297 -0.73 23.14 -14.92
C ARG A 297 -0.29 24.47 -15.51
N ARG A 298 0.73 25.09 -14.91
CA ARG A 298 1.28 26.37 -15.36
C ARG A 298 2.79 26.41 -15.18
N THR A 299 3.45 27.17 -16.05
CA THR A 299 4.88 27.38 -16.04
C THR A 299 5.19 28.86 -15.78
N PHE A 300 5.89 29.12 -14.67
CA PHE A 300 6.40 30.43 -14.30
C PHE A 300 7.93 30.46 -14.49
N PRO A 301 8.56 31.65 -14.49
CA PRO A 301 10.01 31.75 -14.67
C PRO A 301 10.82 31.02 -13.59
N THR A 302 10.34 31.01 -12.34
CA THR A 302 11.08 30.51 -11.17
C THR A 302 10.45 29.29 -10.49
N TYR A 303 9.28 28.83 -10.96
CA TYR A 303 8.64 27.63 -10.44
C TYR A 303 7.64 27.01 -11.43
N LEU A 304 7.37 25.72 -11.26
CA LEU A 304 6.28 25.01 -11.92
C LEU A 304 5.11 24.85 -10.95
N ASP A 305 3.90 25.11 -11.46
CA ASP A 305 2.65 24.80 -10.80
C ASP A 305 2.12 23.50 -11.41
N VAL A 306 2.02 22.48 -10.57
CA VAL A 306 1.64 21.11 -10.96
C VAL A 306 0.46 20.64 -10.14
N ARG A 307 -0.21 19.58 -10.59
CA ARG A 307 -1.33 18.98 -9.88
C ARG A 307 -1.18 17.46 -9.87
N LEU A 308 -1.34 16.87 -8.70
CA LEU A 308 -1.39 15.43 -8.50
C LEU A 308 -2.75 14.89 -8.97
N ASP A 309 -2.83 13.60 -9.28
CA ASP A 309 -4.06 12.95 -9.74
C ASP A 309 -5.20 13.03 -8.71
N CYS A 310 -4.87 13.04 -7.41
CA CYS A 310 -5.81 13.21 -6.31
C CYS A 310 -6.31 14.67 -6.12
N GLY A 311 -5.92 15.59 -7.00
CA GLY A 311 -6.35 16.99 -6.99
C GLY A 311 -5.52 17.93 -6.12
N VAL A 312 -4.56 17.40 -5.34
CA VAL A 312 -3.61 18.20 -4.53
C VAL A 312 -2.77 19.09 -5.44
N GLU A 313 -2.67 20.37 -5.08
CA GLU A 313 -1.88 21.36 -5.83
C GLU A 313 -0.40 21.28 -5.42
N GLY A 314 0.50 21.37 -6.39
CA GLY A 314 1.92 21.11 -6.21
C GLY A 314 2.79 22.24 -6.74
N GLY A 315 3.92 22.49 -6.06
CA GLY A 315 4.93 23.44 -6.51
C GLY A 315 6.30 22.80 -6.67
N ILE A 316 6.99 23.12 -7.77
CA ILE A 316 8.39 22.73 -8.01
C ILE A 316 9.19 24.01 -8.25
N GLY A 317 10.03 24.39 -7.29
CA GLY A 317 10.90 25.56 -7.42
C GLY A 317 12.07 25.32 -8.37
N GLU A 318 12.70 26.40 -8.85
CA GLU A 318 13.87 26.35 -9.73
C GLU A 318 15.01 25.50 -9.20
N ASN A 319 15.26 25.56 -7.88
CA ASN A 319 16.28 24.75 -7.24
C ASN A 319 16.03 23.24 -7.37
N GLU A 320 14.79 22.81 -7.59
CA GLU A 320 14.39 21.41 -7.62
C GLU A 320 14.35 20.80 -9.04
N TYR A 321 14.83 21.55 -10.05
CA TYR A 321 14.94 21.08 -11.42
C TYR A 321 16.13 20.13 -11.63
N PRO A 322 16.12 19.33 -12.72
CA PRO A 322 17.29 18.53 -13.09
C PRO A 322 18.52 19.41 -13.30
N GLU A 323 19.70 18.91 -12.93
CA GLU A 323 20.95 19.69 -13.01
C GLU A 323 21.24 20.21 -14.42
N GLU A 324 20.88 19.45 -15.46
CA GLU A 324 21.10 19.86 -16.85
C GLU A 324 20.29 21.11 -17.23
N VAL A 325 19.05 21.23 -16.72
CA VAL A 325 18.17 22.38 -16.97
C VAL A 325 18.74 23.63 -16.29
N VAL A 326 19.16 23.49 -15.03
CA VAL A 326 19.76 24.58 -14.24
C VAL A 326 21.09 25.03 -14.85
N ARG A 327 21.98 24.10 -15.22
CA ARG A 327 23.29 24.40 -15.82
C ARG A 327 23.17 25.14 -17.16
N ARG A 328 22.13 24.82 -17.94
CA ARG A 328 21.88 25.45 -19.25
C ARG A 328 21.03 26.73 -19.16
N GLN A 329 20.57 27.10 -17.96
CA GLN A 329 19.69 28.26 -17.72
C GLN A 329 18.45 28.26 -18.64
N LEU A 330 17.90 27.07 -18.91
CA LEU A 330 16.72 26.93 -19.76
C LEU A 330 15.48 27.40 -18.99
N GLN A 331 14.58 28.10 -19.67
CA GLN A 331 13.34 28.50 -19.03
C GLN A 331 12.40 27.30 -18.89
N PRO A 332 11.61 27.20 -17.81
CA PRO A 332 10.68 26.08 -17.62
C PRO A 332 9.70 25.88 -18.77
N ARG A 333 9.32 26.96 -19.47
CA ARG A 333 8.45 26.96 -20.66
C ARG A 333 9.06 26.27 -21.88
N GLU A 334 10.37 26.22 -21.96
CA GLU A 334 11.10 25.59 -23.08
C GLU A 334 11.25 24.09 -22.85
N VAL A 335 11.24 23.65 -21.58
CA VAL A 335 11.46 22.26 -21.17
C VAL A 335 10.14 21.51 -20.98
N TRP A 336 9.14 22.15 -20.35
CA TRP A 336 7.87 21.52 -20.00
C TRP A 336 6.68 22.25 -20.61
N SER A 337 5.74 21.46 -21.14
CA SER A 337 4.50 21.96 -21.73
C SER A 337 3.34 21.87 -20.75
N MET A 338 2.38 22.80 -20.86
CA MET A 338 1.13 22.71 -20.08
C MET A 338 0.36 21.44 -20.45
N GLY A 339 -0.16 20.73 -19.45
CA GLY A 339 -0.84 19.44 -19.60
C GLY A 339 0.09 18.23 -19.67
N GLN A 340 1.41 18.43 -19.75
CA GLN A 340 2.37 17.32 -19.74
C GLN A 340 2.38 16.63 -18.37
N THR A 341 2.32 15.30 -18.36
CA THR A 341 2.53 14.51 -17.14
C THR A 341 4.03 14.23 -16.96
N ILE A 342 4.55 14.54 -15.78
CA ILE A 342 5.94 14.30 -15.39
C ILE A 342 5.99 13.51 -14.10
N GLN A 343 7.09 12.77 -13.88
CA GLN A 343 7.32 12.05 -12.62
C GLN A 343 8.07 12.98 -11.67
N ALA A 344 7.53 13.20 -10.47
CA ALA A 344 8.14 14.05 -9.46
C ALA A 344 8.07 13.38 -8.09
N LYS A 345 9.09 13.60 -7.26
CA LYS A 345 9.12 13.08 -5.90
C LYS A 345 8.55 14.10 -4.92
N ILE A 346 7.62 13.69 -4.07
CA ILE A 346 7.07 14.54 -3.01
C ILE A 346 8.15 14.77 -1.96
N THR A 347 8.52 16.02 -1.71
CA THR A 347 9.48 16.36 -0.65
C THR A 347 8.77 16.73 0.64
N PHE A 348 7.64 17.43 0.53
CA PHE A 348 6.85 17.88 1.67
C PHE A 348 5.37 17.92 1.29
N LEU A 349 4.49 17.49 2.21
CA LEU A 349 3.04 17.49 2.01
C LEU A 349 2.33 18.26 3.13
N ASP A 350 1.84 19.46 2.81
CA ASP A 350 0.97 20.23 3.70
C ASP A 350 -0.48 19.76 3.55
N ARG A 351 -0.86 18.84 4.44
CA ARG A 351 -2.21 18.26 4.47
C ARG A 351 -3.28 19.24 4.90
N ARG A 352 -2.92 20.33 5.60
CA ARG A 352 -3.89 21.36 6.01
C ARG A 352 -4.26 22.29 4.86
N LYS A 353 -3.28 22.64 4.02
CA LYS A 353 -3.49 23.52 2.85
C LYS A 353 -3.81 22.75 1.57
N LEU A 354 -3.75 21.42 1.59
CA LEU A 354 -3.88 20.56 0.41
C LEU A 354 -2.83 20.90 -0.67
N THR A 355 -1.60 21.15 -0.23
CA THR A 355 -0.49 21.52 -1.12
C THR A 355 0.73 20.61 -0.93
N ALA A 356 1.43 20.30 -2.02
CA ALA A 356 2.65 19.52 -2.01
C ALA A 356 3.84 20.30 -2.58
N GLN A 357 5.04 20.08 -2.03
CA GLN A 357 6.29 20.46 -2.68
C GLN A 357 6.90 19.22 -3.31
N LEU A 358 7.39 19.37 -4.54
CA LEU A 358 7.97 18.25 -5.28
C LEU A 358 9.34 18.60 -5.87
N THR A 359 10.10 17.54 -6.17
CA THR A 359 11.41 17.63 -6.79
C THR A 359 11.52 16.80 -8.06
N LEU A 360 12.27 17.32 -9.02
CA LEU A 360 12.66 16.66 -10.28
C LEU A 360 14.15 16.33 -10.31
N ARG A 361 14.89 16.58 -9.22
CA ARG A 361 16.33 16.33 -9.18
C ARG A 361 16.63 14.84 -9.34
N GLU A 362 17.55 14.52 -10.24
CA GLU A 362 17.87 13.13 -10.58
C GLU A 362 18.40 12.32 -9.40
N ASN A 363 19.19 12.93 -8.51
CA ASN A 363 19.72 12.27 -7.32
C ASN A 363 18.61 11.85 -6.35
N GLU A 364 17.60 12.69 -6.16
CA GLU A 364 16.44 12.42 -5.30
C GLU A 364 15.50 11.38 -5.92
N MET A 365 15.30 11.46 -7.23
CA MET A 365 14.44 10.54 -8.00
C MET A 365 14.99 9.11 -8.04
N ARG A 366 16.32 8.92 -7.94
CA ARG A 366 16.96 7.59 -7.91
C ARG A 366 16.61 6.77 -6.66
N ASN A 367 16.23 7.43 -5.57
CA ASN A 367 15.89 6.80 -4.31
C ASN A 367 14.38 6.92 -4.07
N PRO A 368 13.56 6.05 -4.68
CA PRO A 368 12.12 6.06 -4.46
C PRO A 368 11.81 5.60 -3.03
N TYR A 369 10.76 6.16 -2.44
CA TYR A 369 10.21 5.69 -1.18
C TYR A 369 9.91 4.18 -1.26
N LYS A 370 10.39 3.44 -0.26
CA LYS A 370 10.07 2.03 -0.06
C LYS A 370 9.35 1.90 1.26
N ARG A 371 8.12 1.39 1.19
CA ARG A 371 7.40 1.03 2.40
C ARG A 371 8.13 -0.14 3.07
N THR A 372 8.62 0.09 4.28
CA THR A 372 9.23 -0.96 5.09
C THR A 372 8.12 -1.72 5.81
N TYR A 373 8.12 -3.03 5.66
CA TYR A 373 7.34 -3.93 6.49
C TYR A 373 8.28 -4.46 7.57
N ASP A 374 7.88 -4.33 8.82
CA ASP A 374 8.59 -4.99 9.91
C ASP A 374 8.13 -6.44 9.91
N HIS A 375 9.08 -7.34 9.68
CA HIS A 375 8.84 -8.77 9.71
C HIS A 375 9.44 -9.28 11.01
N GLY A 376 8.64 -9.98 11.82
CA GLY A 376 9.16 -10.66 13.00
C GLY A 376 10.26 -11.66 12.63
N LEU A 377 11.14 -11.96 13.58
CA LEU A 377 12.13 -13.04 13.43
C LEU A 377 11.39 -14.35 13.08
N ASP A 378 11.79 -14.97 11.97
CA ASP A 378 11.23 -16.22 11.42
C ASP A 378 9.77 -16.16 10.92
N GLU A 379 9.17 -14.98 10.78
CA GLU A 379 7.80 -14.84 10.23
C GLU A 379 7.78 -14.62 8.70
N TRP A 380 8.93 -14.31 8.09
CA TRP A 380 9.04 -13.98 6.66
C TRP A 380 10.08 -14.81 5.93
N ASP A 381 9.66 -15.48 4.86
CA ASP A 381 10.55 -16.23 3.97
C ASP A 381 11.23 -15.30 2.97
N ALA A 382 12.36 -14.73 3.39
CA ALA A 382 13.17 -13.85 2.57
C ALA A 382 13.77 -14.56 1.33
N GLU A 383 13.98 -15.88 1.40
CA GLU A 383 14.52 -16.65 0.28
C GLU A 383 13.48 -16.83 -0.83
N LEU A 384 12.24 -17.12 -0.45
CA LEU A 384 11.11 -17.21 -1.38
C LEU A 384 10.85 -15.86 -2.05
N GLU A 385 10.78 -14.77 -1.27
CA GLU A 385 10.57 -13.43 -1.83
C GLU A 385 11.69 -13.04 -2.83
N ALA A 386 12.96 -13.35 -2.50
CA ALA A 386 14.08 -13.09 -3.40
C ALA A 386 13.98 -13.89 -4.71
N ARG A 387 13.48 -15.13 -4.64
CA ARG A 387 13.25 -15.98 -5.81
C ARG A 387 12.14 -15.42 -6.68
N ASP A 388 11.00 -15.07 -6.08
CA ASP A 388 9.84 -14.51 -6.78
C ASP A 388 10.20 -13.17 -7.45
N LYS A 389 10.93 -12.28 -6.77
CA LYS A 389 11.45 -11.04 -7.36
C LYS A 389 12.34 -11.30 -8.57
N LYS A 390 13.19 -12.33 -8.52
CA LYS A 390 14.07 -12.69 -9.63
C LYS A 390 13.28 -13.24 -10.82
N GLU A 391 12.23 -14.03 -10.57
CA GLU A 391 11.37 -14.56 -11.62
C GLU A 391 10.50 -13.47 -12.27
N ALA A 392 9.87 -12.61 -11.46
CA ALA A 392 9.12 -11.46 -11.95
C ALA A 392 9.99 -10.55 -12.82
N ARG A 393 11.26 -10.32 -12.42
CA ARG A 393 12.21 -9.55 -13.23
C ARG A 393 12.53 -10.22 -14.56
N LYS A 394 12.68 -11.54 -14.62
CA LYS A 394 12.87 -12.27 -15.89
C LYS A 394 11.65 -12.11 -16.82
N VAL A 395 10.44 -12.13 -16.27
CA VAL A 395 9.20 -11.94 -17.05
C VAL A 395 9.14 -10.52 -17.61
N ILE A 396 9.46 -9.50 -16.80
CA ILE A 396 9.56 -8.10 -17.25
C ILE A 396 10.65 -7.96 -18.32
N ASP A 397 11.83 -8.54 -18.12
CA ASP A 397 12.92 -8.51 -19.10
C ASP A 397 12.54 -9.23 -20.41
N ALA A 398 11.66 -10.24 -20.34
CA ALA A 398 11.13 -10.95 -21.51
C ALA A 398 9.99 -10.21 -22.21
N SER A 399 9.14 -9.48 -21.48
CA SER A 399 7.98 -8.74 -22.01
C SER A 399 8.34 -7.32 -22.47
N SER A 400 9.33 -6.68 -21.85
CA SER A 400 9.93 -5.40 -22.26
C SER A 400 10.79 -5.51 -23.51
N GLY A 401 10.54 -6.53 -24.34
CA GLY A 401 11.33 -6.97 -25.47
C GLY A 401 12.09 -5.81 -26.07
N ARG A 402 13.40 -5.71 -25.74
CA ARG A 402 14.33 -4.75 -26.34
C ARG A 402 13.96 -4.68 -27.80
N ALA A 403 13.44 -3.54 -28.26
CA ALA A 403 12.92 -3.37 -29.61
C ALA A 403 13.86 -4.09 -30.57
N GLN A 404 13.38 -5.17 -31.21
CA GLN A 404 14.25 -6.05 -31.99
C GLN A 404 14.85 -5.21 -33.11
N ARG A 405 16.11 -4.82 -32.94
CA ARG A 405 16.84 -4.01 -33.90
C ARG A 405 17.00 -4.83 -35.18
N VAL A 406 16.34 -4.42 -36.26
CA VAL A 406 16.44 -5.08 -37.57
C VAL A 406 17.57 -4.43 -38.35
N ILE A 407 18.74 -5.06 -38.35
CA ILE A 407 19.86 -4.64 -39.20
C ILE A 407 19.69 -5.30 -40.57
N LYS A 408 19.67 -4.48 -41.64
CA LYS A 408 19.59 -4.95 -43.02
C LYS A 408 20.94 -5.52 -43.48
N HIS A 409 21.26 -6.73 -43.04
CA HIS A 409 22.47 -7.45 -43.45
C HIS A 409 22.17 -8.94 -43.64
N PRO A 410 22.67 -9.61 -44.71
CA PRO A 410 22.33 -11.01 -45.00
C PRO A 410 22.66 -11.99 -43.87
N LEU A 411 23.76 -11.74 -43.16
CA LEU A 411 24.24 -12.54 -42.03
C LEU A 411 23.67 -12.10 -40.67
N PHE A 412 22.81 -11.08 -40.63
CA PHE A 412 22.16 -10.67 -39.38
C PHE A 412 20.94 -11.54 -39.07
N ARG A 413 20.86 -12.04 -37.84
CA ARG A 413 19.71 -12.76 -37.29
C ARG A 413 19.47 -12.31 -35.84
N PRO A 414 18.22 -12.13 -35.41
CA PRO A 414 17.89 -11.72 -34.04
C PRO A 414 17.98 -12.90 -33.06
N PHE A 415 19.13 -13.60 -33.06
CA PHE A 415 19.37 -14.77 -32.23
C PHE A 415 19.97 -14.39 -30.87
N ASN A 416 19.65 -15.16 -29.83
CA ASN A 416 20.47 -15.20 -28.62
C ASN A 416 21.75 -16.04 -28.85
N SER A 417 22.64 -16.12 -27.86
CA SER A 417 23.90 -16.86 -28.01
C SER A 417 23.72 -18.34 -28.28
N ALA A 418 22.72 -18.99 -27.69
CA ALA A 418 22.44 -20.41 -27.85
C ALA A 418 21.88 -20.71 -29.25
N GLN A 419 20.90 -19.93 -29.70
CA GLN A 419 20.32 -20.01 -31.04
C GLN A 419 21.37 -19.81 -32.14
N ALA A 420 22.34 -18.90 -31.93
CA ALA A 420 23.43 -18.69 -32.87
C ALA A 420 24.38 -19.89 -32.98
N VAL A 421 24.63 -20.59 -31.86
CA VAL A 421 25.45 -21.82 -31.85
C VAL A 421 24.73 -22.96 -32.57
N GLU A 422 23.43 -23.15 -32.30
CA GLU A 422 22.60 -24.16 -32.96
C GLU A 422 22.53 -23.92 -34.48
N PHE A 423 22.30 -22.68 -34.89
CA PHE A 423 22.25 -22.29 -36.31
C PHE A 423 23.57 -22.56 -37.05
N LEU A 424 24.71 -22.30 -36.40
CA LEU A 424 26.04 -22.53 -36.99
C LEU A 424 26.48 -23.99 -36.90
N GLY A 425 25.83 -24.82 -36.08
CA GLY A 425 26.13 -26.24 -35.91
C GLY A 425 26.38 -26.99 -37.23
N PRO A 426 25.42 -27.01 -38.17
CA PRO A 426 25.56 -27.72 -39.45
C PRO A 426 26.43 -26.99 -40.49
N GLN A 427 26.92 -25.78 -40.22
CA GLN A 427 27.63 -24.96 -41.20
C GLN A 427 29.13 -25.27 -41.27
N SER A 428 29.82 -24.69 -42.25
CA SER A 428 31.25 -24.90 -42.42
C SER A 428 32.07 -24.06 -41.43
N ARG A 429 33.33 -24.43 -41.24
CA ARG A 429 34.25 -23.61 -40.42
C ARG A 429 34.43 -22.24 -41.06
N GLY A 430 34.50 -21.21 -40.23
CA GLY A 430 34.58 -19.83 -40.69
C GLY A 430 33.24 -19.21 -41.08
N ASP A 431 32.13 -19.95 -41.05
CA ASP A 431 30.80 -19.35 -41.20
C ASP A 431 30.39 -18.62 -39.92
N CYS A 432 29.64 -17.53 -40.10
CA CYS A 432 29.32 -16.61 -39.02
C CYS A 432 27.91 -16.03 -39.13
N VAL A 433 27.39 -15.61 -37.97
CA VAL A 433 26.11 -14.91 -37.84
C VAL A 433 26.30 -13.68 -36.96
N ILE A 434 25.69 -12.58 -37.36
CA ILE A 434 25.67 -11.32 -36.61
C ILE A 434 24.37 -11.28 -35.83
N ARG A 435 24.44 -10.93 -34.54
CA ARG A 435 23.28 -10.85 -33.67
C ARG A 435 23.38 -9.67 -32.70
N PRO A 436 22.27 -9.24 -32.09
CA PRO A 436 22.30 -8.29 -30.98
C PRO A 436 23.20 -8.77 -29.83
N SER A 437 23.90 -7.84 -29.18
CA SER A 437 24.67 -8.13 -27.98
C SER A 437 23.84 -7.95 -26.72
N SER A 438 24.06 -8.80 -25.71
CA SER A 438 23.46 -8.61 -24.39
C SER A 438 24.05 -7.40 -23.66
N LYS A 439 25.25 -6.94 -24.05
CA LYS A 439 26.01 -5.87 -23.38
C LYS A 439 25.41 -4.48 -23.50
N GLY A 440 24.53 -4.24 -24.46
CA GLY A 440 23.87 -2.94 -24.61
C GLY A 440 23.52 -2.61 -26.08
N PRO A 441 22.85 -1.48 -26.31
CA PRO A 441 22.41 -1.04 -27.63
C PRO A 441 23.57 -0.67 -28.57
N ASP A 442 24.74 -0.36 -28.02
CA ASP A 442 25.94 0.02 -28.78
C ASP A 442 26.89 -1.16 -29.03
N HIS A 443 26.38 -2.37 -28.86
CA HIS A 443 27.16 -3.59 -29.07
C HIS A 443 26.45 -4.56 -30.02
N LEU A 444 27.23 -5.12 -30.94
CA LEU A 444 26.88 -6.30 -31.73
C LEU A 444 27.73 -7.49 -31.31
N ALA A 445 27.19 -8.69 -31.51
CA ALA A 445 27.93 -9.92 -31.32
C ALA A 445 28.03 -10.67 -32.64
N VAL A 446 29.26 -10.95 -33.09
CA VAL A 446 29.53 -11.79 -34.25
C VAL A 446 29.93 -13.17 -33.74
N THR A 447 29.08 -14.16 -33.99
CA THR A 447 29.35 -15.55 -33.61
C THR A 447 29.83 -16.31 -34.83
N TRP A 448 30.94 -17.04 -34.74
CA TRP A 448 31.46 -17.84 -35.86
C TRP A 448 31.95 -19.22 -35.43
N LYS A 449 31.89 -20.18 -36.36
CA LYS A 449 32.30 -21.57 -36.12
C LYS A 449 33.81 -21.73 -36.29
N VAL A 450 34.52 -21.97 -35.20
CA VAL A 450 35.98 -22.22 -35.20
C VAL A 450 36.26 -23.66 -35.62
N HIS A 451 35.56 -24.61 -34.99
CA HIS A 451 35.65 -26.04 -35.25
C HIS A 451 34.35 -26.73 -34.83
N GLU A 452 34.22 -28.04 -35.07
CA GLU A 452 33.06 -28.80 -34.61
C GLU A 452 32.90 -28.69 -33.08
N GLY A 453 31.73 -28.24 -32.63
CA GLY A 453 31.44 -27.97 -31.22
C GLY A 453 32.17 -26.77 -30.60
N VAL A 454 32.93 -25.98 -31.38
CA VAL A 454 33.70 -24.83 -30.87
C VAL A 454 33.33 -23.55 -31.62
N PHE A 455 32.68 -22.63 -30.93
CA PHE A 455 32.18 -21.37 -31.49
C PHE A 455 32.76 -20.19 -30.72
N GLN A 456 33.17 -19.14 -31.44
CA GLN A 456 33.67 -17.92 -30.82
C GLN A 456 32.63 -16.80 -30.95
N HIS A 457 32.37 -16.11 -29.84
CA HIS A 457 31.52 -14.92 -29.80
C HIS A 457 32.40 -13.67 -29.69
N ILE A 458 32.46 -12.90 -30.77
CA ILE A 458 33.21 -11.65 -30.84
C ILE A 458 32.28 -10.51 -30.48
N ASP A 459 32.68 -9.72 -29.50
CA ASP A 459 31.99 -8.48 -29.12
C ASP A 459 32.50 -7.32 -30.00
N VAL A 460 31.57 -6.63 -30.65
CA VAL A 460 31.81 -5.52 -31.54
C VAL A 460 31.17 -4.27 -30.92
N LEU A 461 31.99 -3.31 -30.54
CA LEU A 461 31.53 -2.01 -30.07
C LEU A 461 31.24 -1.11 -31.27
N GLU A 462 30.05 -0.54 -31.33
CA GLU A 462 29.64 0.40 -32.35
C GLU A 462 29.86 1.83 -31.85
N LEU A 463 30.52 2.65 -32.67
CA LEU A 463 30.76 4.06 -32.40
C LEU A 463 30.17 4.88 -33.55
N ASP A 464 29.89 6.16 -33.28
CA ASP A 464 29.33 7.13 -34.23
C ASP A 464 28.02 6.65 -34.89
N LYS A 465 27.01 6.39 -34.05
CA LYS A 465 25.66 5.99 -34.48
C LYS A 465 24.81 7.22 -34.77
N GLU A 466 24.07 7.20 -35.88
CA GLU A 466 23.12 8.26 -36.23
C GLU A 466 21.85 8.22 -35.36
N ASN A 467 21.41 7.00 -35.03
CA ASN A 467 20.35 6.70 -34.06
C ASN A 467 20.56 5.31 -33.44
N GLU A 468 19.80 4.99 -32.39
CA GLU A 468 19.94 3.71 -31.65
C GLU A 468 19.71 2.45 -32.50
N PHE A 469 19.01 2.57 -33.63
CA PHE A 469 18.66 1.49 -34.54
C PHE A 469 19.66 1.30 -35.70
N SER A 470 20.39 2.35 -36.08
CA SER A 470 21.41 2.36 -37.14
C SER A 470 22.69 1.67 -36.71
N VAL A 471 23.40 1.04 -37.65
CA VAL A 471 24.76 0.51 -37.40
C VAL A 471 25.74 1.67 -37.29
N GLY A 472 26.64 1.61 -36.31
CA GLY A 472 27.67 2.64 -36.13
C GLY A 472 28.62 2.72 -37.33
N ARG A 473 29.09 3.93 -37.64
CA ARG A 473 30.05 4.15 -38.74
C ARG A 473 31.44 3.57 -38.45
N VAL A 474 31.74 3.28 -37.18
CA VAL A 474 32.99 2.67 -36.75
C VAL A 474 32.70 1.46 -35.87
N LEU A 475 33.18 0.28 -36.29
CA LEU A 475 33.01 -0.99 -35.59
C LEU A 475 34.33 -1.43 -34.97
N ARG A 476 34.40 -1.49 -33.64
CA ARG A 476 35.65 -1.79 -32.91
C ARG A 476 35.61 -3.16 -32.25
N VAL A 477 36.62 -3.98 -32.53
CA VAL A 477 36.79 -5.32 -31.95
C VAL A 477 38.01 -5.34 -31.03
N GLY A 478 37.81 -5.83 -29.81
CA GLY A 478 38.91 -6.06 -28.83
C GLY A 478 39.76 -4.83 -28.51
N GLY A 479 39.24 -3.62 -28.75
CA GLY A 479 39.95 -2.34 -28.56
C GLY A 479 41.09 -2.07 -29.55
N LYS A 480 41.42 -2.99 -30.45
CA LYS A 480 42.62 -2.92 -31.31
C LYS A 480 42.32 -2.82 -32.80
N TRP A 481 41.20 -3.41 -33.24
CA TRP A 481 40.81 -3.43 -34.64
C TRP A 481 39.56 -2.59 -34.84
N SER A 482 39.55 -1.80 -35.91
CA SER A 482 38.46 -0.91 -36.28
C SER A 482 38.10 -1.18 -37.74
N TYR A 483 36.80 -1.20 -38.05
CA TYR A 483 36.24 -1.46 -39.37
C TYR A 483 35.17 -0.40 -39.68
N THR A 484 34.96 -0.09 -40.96
CA THR A 484 33.96 0.90 -41.39
C THR A 484 32.58 0.30 -41.62
N ASP A 485 32.51 -0.99 -41.93
CA ASP A 485 31.25 -1.71 -42.13
C ASP A 485 31.34 -3.19 -41.74
N LEU A 486 30.18 -3.86 -41.75
CA LEU A 486 30.05 -5.25 -41.31
C LEU A 486 30.70 -6.25 -42.28
N ASP A 487 30.67 -5.99 -43.59
CA ASP A 487 31.26 -6.87 -44.61
C ASP A 487 32.79 -6.84 -44.51
N GLU A 488 33.36 -5.66 -44.34
CA GLU A 488 34.79 -5.46 -44.09
C GLU A 488 35.21 -6.19 -42.80
N LEU A 489 34.45 -6.04 -41.71
CA LEU A 489 34.70 -6.75 -40.45
C LEU A 489 34.68 -8.27 -40.65
N ILE A 490 33.70 -8.80 -41.38
CA ILE A 490 33.58 -10.24 -41.62
C ILE A 490 34.77 -10.76 -42.43
N VAL A 491 35.15 -10.08 -43.51
CA VAL A 491 36.24 -10.52 -44.39
C VAL A 491 37.59 -10.36 -43.70
N LEU A 492 37.90 -9.15 -43.22
CA LEU A 492 39.22 -8.81 -42.69
C LEU A 492 39.47 -9.33 -41.27
N HIS A 493 38.42 -9.63 -40.50
CA HIS A 493 38.55 -10.19 -39.15
C HIS A 493 38.21 -11.68 -39.12
N VAL A 494 36.95 -12.03 -39.38
CA VAL A 494 36.42 -13.38 -39.13
C VAL A 494 36.99 -14.39 -40.13
N LYS A 495 36.85 -14.14 -41.44
CA LYS A 495 37.38 -15.02 -42.48
C LYS A 495 38.91 -15.06 -42.46
N ALA A 496 39.58 -13.94 -42.16
CA ALA A 496 41.03 -13.90 -41.96
C ALA A 496 41.51 -14.80 -40.80
N MET A 497 40.81 -14.80 -39.66
CA MET A 497 41.09 -15.71 -38.55
C MET A 497 40.75 -17.17 -38.90
N ALA A 498 39.63 -17.42 -39.57
CA ALA A 498 39.24 -18.76 -40.01
C ALA A 498 40.30 -19.40 -40.90
N LYS A 499 40.86 -18.64 -41.85
CA LYS A 499 41.97 -19.09 -42.70
C LYS A 499 43.22 -19.48 -41.88
N LYS A 500 43.52 -18.76 -40.80
CA LYS A 500 44.63 -19.10 -39.90
C LYS A 500 44.35 -20.32 -39.04
N VAL A 501 43.10 -20.52 -38.62
CA VAL A 501 42.67 -21.77 -37.98
C VAL A 501 42.86 -22.95 -38.92
N GLU A 502 42.44 -22.84 -40.18
CA GLU A 502 42.64 -23.87 -41.20
C GLU A 502 44.13 -24.14 -41.46
N GLU A 503 44.94 -23.08 -41.59
CA GLU A 503 46.40 -23.20 -41.77
C GLU A 503 47.06 -23.96 -40.61
N MET A 504 46.68 -23.67 -39.37
CA MET A 504 47.23 -24.37 -38.20
C MET A 504 46.75 -25.83 -38.14
N MET A 505 45.47 -26.08 -38.41
CA MET A 505 44.90 -27.43 -38.34
C MET A 505 45.37 -28.33 -39.50
N GLY A 506 45.82 -27.74 -40.61
CA GLY A 506 46.41 -28.45 -41.75
C GLY A 506 47.92 -28.71 -41.62
N ASP A 507 48.59 -28.19 -40.59
CA ASP A 507 50.03 -28.39 -40.40
C ASP A 507 50.36 -29.82 -39.93
N GLU A 508 51.51 -30.34 -40.36
CA GLU A 508 52.02 -31.67 -39.96
C GLU A 508 52.17 -31.84 -38.43
N ARG A 509 52.30 -30.73 -37.68
CA ARG A 509 52.45 -30.75 -36.22
C ARG A 509 51.13 -30.64 -35.47
N TYR A 510 50.00 -30.54 -36.18
CA TYR A 510 48.68 -30.49 -35.55
C TYR A 510 48.19 -31.89 -35.15
N GLN A 511 47.61 -31.98 -33.96
CA GLN A 511 46.95 -33.16 -33.43
C GLN A 511 45.47 -32.85 -33.23
N SER A 512 44.60 -33.70 -33.79
CA SER A 512 43.14 -33.53 -33.73
C SER A 512 42.54 -33.89 -32.36
N GLY A 513 43.30 -34.57 -31.51
CA GLY A 513 42.88 -34.97 -30.18
C GLY A 513 42.83 -33.84 -29.16
N SER A 514 42.37 -34.17 -27.95
CA SER A 514 42.37 -33.27 -26.82
C SER A 514 43.81 -32.93 -26.38
N ARG A 515 43.93 -31.91 -25.52
CA ARG A 515 45.22 -31.57 -24.91
C ARG A 515 45.86 -32.78 -24.23
N GLN A 516 45.12 -33.53 -23.43
CA GLN A 516 45.64 -34.71 -22.73
C GLN A 516 46.13 -35.79 -23.70
N GLN A 517 45.41 -36.04 -24.80
CA GLN A 517 45.82 -37.00 -25.83
C GLN A 517 47.10 -36.56 -26.54
N THR A 518 47.21 -35.26 -26.84
CA THR A 518 48.43 -34.68 -27.45
C THR A 518 49.63 -34.77 -26.50
N GLU A 519 49.40 -34.51 -25.22
CA GLU A 519 50.39 -34.61 -24.15
C GLU A 519 50.87 -36.06 -23.91
N GLN A 520 49.95 -37.03 -23.95
CA GLN A 520 50.26 -38.46 -23.91
C GLN A 520 51.09 -38.88 -25.14
N TRP A 521 50.67 -38.47 -26.34
CA TRP A 521 51.40 -38.75 -27.57
C TRP A 521 52.84 -38.21 -27.53
N LEU A 522 53.04 -36.99 -27.03
CA LEU A 522 54.37 -36.42 -26.83
C LEU A 522 55.21 -37.25 -25.85
N THR A 523 54.60 -37.75 -24.78
CA THR A 523 55.27 -38.59 -23.78
C THR A 523 55.74 -39.90 -24.41
N THR A 524 54.83 -40.63 -25.07
CA THR A 524 55.16 -41.89 -25.77
C THR A 524 56.24 -41.68 -26.84
N TYR A 525 56.19 -40.57 -27.60
CA TYR A 525 57.22 -40.24 -28.59
C TYR A 525 58.60 -40.03 -27.95
N THR A 526 58.66 -39.32 -26.83
CA THR A 526 59.92 -39.03 -26.12
C THR A 526 60.46 -40.24 -25.34
N GLU A 527 59.61 -41.17 -24.90
CA GLU A 527 60.03 -42.46 -24.34
C GLU A 527 60.70 -43.34 -25.39
N ALA A 528 60.13 -43.38 -26.60
CA ALA A 528 60.73 -44.08 -27.73
C ALA A 528 62.00 -43.39 -28.26
N ASN A 529 62.17 -42.08 -28.01
CA ASN A 529 63.32 -41.28 -28.48
C ASN A 529 63.88 -40.37 -27.36
N PRO A 530 64.59 -40.92 -26.36
CA PRO A 530 64.91 -40.20 -25.12
C PRO A 530 65.67 -38.87 -25.26
N LYS A 531 66.51 -38.75 -26.30
CA LYS A 531 67.34 -37.56 -26.58
C LYS A 531 66.67 -36.54 -27.51
N ARG A 532 65.49 -36.83 -28.07
CA ARG A 532 64.81 -35.92 -29.02
C ARG A 532 63.74 -35.10 -28.32
N SER A 533 63.73 -33.80 -28.60
CA SER A 533 62.64 -32.89 -28.20
C SER A 533 61.54 -32.88 -29.25
N MET A 534 60.28 -32.83 -28.82
CA MET A 534 59.12 -32.84 -29.72
C MET A 534 58.06 -31.83 -29.27
N TYR A 535 57.32 -31.29 -30.23
CA TYR A 535 56.19 -30.40 -29.99
C TYR A 535 55.07 -30.65 -31.00
N ALA A 536 53.84 -30.31 -30.59
CA ALA A 536 52.62 -30.45 -31.36
C ALA A 536 51.61 -29.36 -30.99
N PHE A 537 50.70 -29.05 -31.91
CA PHE A 537 49.59 -28.13 -31.70
C PHE A 537 48.30 -28.90 -31.51
N CYS A 538 47.40 -28.44 -30.62
CA CYS A 538 46.04 -28.96 -30.53
C CYS A 538 45.06 -27.83 -30.18
N LEU A 539 43.78 -27.97 -30.56
CA LEU A 539 42.77 -26.93 -30.34
C LEU A 539 42.44 -26.75 -28.84
N ASN A 540 42.22 -25.50 -28.42
CA ASN A 540 41.70 -25.20 -27.08
C ASN A 540 40.18 -25.04 -27.09
N ALA A 541 39.44 -26.13 -26.88
CA ALA A 541 37.98 -26.11 -26.88
C ALA A 541 37.37 -25.16 -25.83
N LYS A 542 38.07 -24.90 -24.72
CA LYS A 542 37.60 -24.00 -23.64
C LYS A 542 37.73 -22.52 -24.01
N TYR A 543 38.70 -22.17 -24.86
CA TYR A 543 38.95 -20.79 -25.28
C TYR A 543 39.01 -20.72 -26.82
N PRO A 544 37.84 -20.56 -27.47
CA PRO A 544 37.73 -20.47 -28.93
C PRO A 544 38.66 -19.38 -29.51
N GLY A 545 39.44 -19.74 -30.53
CA GLY A 545 40.48 -18.90 -31.12
C GLY A 545 41.87 -19.05 -30.49
N TYR A 546 42.04 -19.93 -29.49
CA TYR A 546 43.34 -20.33 -28.96
C TYR A 546 43.66 -21.79 -29.29
N PHE A 547 44.95 -22.06 -29.41
CA PHE A 547 45.53 -23.39 -29.54
C PHE A 547 46.57 -23.60 -28.44
N TYR A 548 46.74 -24.85 -28.03
CA TYR A 548 47.86 -25.25 -27.21
C TYR A 548 49.02 -25.65 -28.10
N LEU A 549 50.18 -25.06 -27.88
CA LEU A 549 51.47 -25.55 -28.36
C LEU A 549 52.09 -26.37 -27.23
N CYS A 550 51.89 -27.69 -27.27
CA CYS A 550 52.44 -28.63 -26.29
C CYS A 550 53.83 -29.08 -26.72
N PHE A 551 54.78 -29.17 -25.79
CA PHE A 551 56.14 -29.60 -26.07
C PHE A 551 56.79 -30.31 -24.89
N LYS A 552 57.75 -31.17 -25.21
CA LYS A 552 58.56 -31.91 -24.25
C LYS A 552 60.00 -32.04 -24.75
N ALA A 553 60.95 -31.66 -23.91
CA ALA A 553 62.36 -31.49 -24.25
C ALA A 553 63.20 -32.77 -23.99
N GLY A 554 62.74 -33.92 -24.47
CA GLY A 554 63.30 -35.24 -24.13
C GLY A 554 62.57 -35.93 -22.98
N GLN A 555 62.92 -37.18 -22.68
CA GLN A 555 62.15 -38.06 -21.79
C GLN A 555 61.96 -37.48 -20.37
N ASN A 556 63.03 -36.94 -19.79
CA ASN A 556 63.07 -36.49 -18.39
C ASN A 556 62.62 -35.03 -18.22
N ALA A 557 62.35 -34.30 -19.30
CA ALA A 557 61.88 -32.93 -19.23
C ALA A 557 60.39 -32.87 -18.85
N PRO A 558 59.97 -31.88 -18.05
CA PRO A 558 58.56 -31.68 -17.77
C PRO A 558 57.83 -31.30 -19.06
N LEU A 559 56.62 -31.82 -19.18
CA LEU A 559 55.71 -31.47 -20.25
C LEU A 559 55.24 -30.02 -20.04
N ALA A 560 55.29 -29.21 -21.09
CA ALA A 560 54.88 -27.82 -21.05
C ALA A 560 53.99 -27.48 -22.24
N ASN A 561 53.21 -26.42 -22.10
CA ASN A 561 52.39 -25.90 -23.19
C ASN A 561 52.33 -24.38 -23.15
N TRP A 562 52.30 -23.75 -24.32
CA TRP A 562 52.09 -22.31 -24.45
C TRP A 562 50.81 -22.04 -25.25
N PRO A 563 49.99 -21.05 -24.84
CA PRO A 563 48.83 -20.65 -25.63
C PRO A 563 49.29 -19.88 -26.87
N VAL A 564 48.79 -20.32 -28.02
CA VAL A 564 48.89 -19.58 -29.29
C VAL A 564 47.53 -19.02 -29.60
N LYS A 565 47.45 -17.71 -29.79
CA LYS A 565 46.20 -17.03 -30.14
C LYS A 565 46.16 -16.83 -31.65
N VAL A 566 45.02 -17.13 -32.26
CA VAL A 566 44.75 -16.72 -33.64
C VAL A 566 44.27 -15.27 -33.63
N ILE A 567 44.93 -14.43 -34.43
CA ILE A 567 44.53 -13.05 -34.68
C ILE A 567 44.34 -12.87 -36.20
N PRO A 568 43.66 -11.81 -36.66
CA PRO A 568 43.52 -11.58 -38.09
C PRO A 568 44.89 -11.55 -38.79
N ASN A 569 45.04 -12.40 -39.82
CA ASN A 569 46.25 -12.54 -40.64
C ASN A 569 47.54 -13.01 -39.92
N ALA A 570 47.50 -13.42 -38.65
CA ALA A 570 48.70 -13.88 -37.94
C ALA A 570 48.39 -14.81 -36.74
N PHE A 571 49.44 -15.44 -36.20
CA PHE A 571 49.43 -16.12 -34.91
C PHE A 571 50.16 -15.26 -33.88
N GLU A 572 49.66 -15.21 -32.65
CA GLU A 572 50.31 -14.52 -31.54
C GLU A 572 50.77 -15.54 -30.49
N LEU A 573 52.07 -15.53 -30.19
CA LEU A 573 52.69 -16.37 -29.16
C LEU A 573 53.57 -15.48 -28.28
N ARG A 574 53.25 -15.45 -26.97
CA ARG A 574 53.92 -14.59 -25.96
C ARG A 574 54.05 -13.11 -26.38
N GLY A 575 53.02 -12.56 -27.01
CA GLY A 575 52.97 -11.17 -27.47
C GLY A 575 53.65 -10.91 -28.82
N ASN A 576 54.40 -11.88 -29.37
CA ASN A 576 55.00 -11.77 -30.70
C ASN A 576 54.03 -12.27 -31.78
N LYS A 577 53.99 -11.56 -32.90
CA LYS A 577 53.12 -11.88 -34.05
C LYS A 577 53.90 -12.63 -35.13
N TYR A 578 53.32 -13.70 -35.64
CA TYR A 578 53.91 -14.57 -36.66
C TYR A 578 52.95 -14.68 -37.84
N PRO A 579 53.38 -14.33 -39.08
CA PRO A 579 52.47 -14.28 -40.22
C PRO A 579 52.01 -15.65 -40.70
N ASP A 580 52.79 -16.71 -40.50
CA ASP A 580 52.49 -18.07 -40.97
C ASP A 580 52.99 -19.14 -39.99
N MET A 581 52.60 -20.40 -40.24
CA MET A 581 53.01 -21.54 -39.41
C MET A 581 54.52 -21.77 -39.39
N ARG A 582 55.25 -21.44 -40.47
CA ARG A 582 56.71 -21.60 -40.53
C ARG A 582 57.40 -20.62 -39.59
N ALA A 583 56.99 -19.36 -39.62
CA ALA A 583 57.45 -18.29 -38.75
C ALA A 583 57.08 -18.59 -37.29
N LEU A 584 55.86 -19.09 -37.03
CA LEU A 584 55.45 -19.49 -35.68
C LEU A 584 56.32 -20.62 -35.14
N LYS A 585 56.58 -21.67 -35.92
CA LYS A 585 57.44 -22.81 -35.52
C LYS A 585 58.88 -22.36 -35.26
N ASN A 586 59.42 -21.49 -36.12
CA ASN A 586 60.77 -20.94 -35.93
C ASN A 586 60.85 -20.01 -34.72
N GLY A 587 59.84 -19.16 -34.54
CA GLY A 587 59.70 -18.28 -33.38
C GLY A 587 59.61 -19.06 -32.08
N PHE A 588 58.83 -20.13 -32.05
CA PHE A 588 58.79 -21.05 -30.91
C PHE A 588 60.16 -21.64 -30.61
N LYS A 589 60.87 -22.19 -31.61
CA LYS A 589 62.20 -22.78 -31.42
C LYS A 589 63.19 -21.77 -30.84
N LEU A 590 63.15 -20.53 -31.31
CA LEU A 590 64.02 -19.45 -30.83
C LEU A 590 63.66 -19.00 -29.41
N LEU A 591 62.36 -18.89 -29.09
CA LEU A 591 61.90 -18.60 -27.73
C LEU A 591 62.23 -19.73 -26.75
N PHE A 592 62.16 -20.97 -27.22
CA PHE A 592 62.47 -22.16 -26.45
C PHE A 592 63.98 -22.30 -26.21
N SER A 593 64.82 -22.04 -27.22
CA SER A 593 66.28 -22.06 -27.06
C SER A 593 66.77 -20.99 -26.08
N ASN A 594 66.13 -19.82 -26.07
CA ASN A 594 66.50 -18.70 -25.21
C ASN A 594 66.05 -18.87 -23.75
N GLN A 595 65.16 -19.83 -23.43
CA GLN A 595 64.62 -19.99 -22.08
C GLN A 595 65.34 -21.00 -21.18
N GLY A 596 66.23 -21.84 -21.72
CA GLY A 596 66.91 -22.89 -20.95
C GLY A 596 65.95 -23.90 -20.29
N PRO A 597 66.43 -25.10 -19.90
CA PRO A 597 65.59 -26.09 -19.24
C PRO A 597 65.34 -25.69 -17.77
N GLY A 598 64.38 -24.79 -17.52
CA GLY A 598 64.01 -24.43 -16.14
C GLY A 598 62.95 -23.34 -15.93
N GLY A 599 62.52 -22.60 -16.96
CA GLY A 599 61.59 -21.47 -16.78
C GLY A 599 60.10 -21.84 -16.83
N GLN A 600 59.52 -22.39 -15.76
CA GLN A 600 58.05 -22.43 -15.60
C GLN A 600 57.53 -21.14 -14.96
N GLN A 601 56.74 -20.36 -15.71
CA GLN A 601 55.71 -19.49 -15.14
C GLN A 601 54.36 -19.95 -15.68
N ASN A 602 53.63 -20.73 -14.89
CA ASN A 602 52.21 -20.98 -15.10
C ASN A 602 51.44 -19.74 -14.65
N GLY A 603 51.09 -18.87 -15.60
CA GLY A 603 50.20 -17.74 -15.37
C GLY A 603 49.34 -17.51 -16.60
N VAL A 604 48.12 -18.05 -16.59
CA VAL A 604 47.05 -17.53 -17.46
C VAL A 604 46.78 -16.09 -16.99
N PRO A 605 46.76 -15.08 -17.89
CA PRO A 605 46.39 -13.73 -17.47
C PRO A 605 44.94 -13.76 -16.97
N ARG A 606 44.75 -13.49 -15.67
CA ARG A 606 43.43 -13.15 -15.11
C ARG A 606 42.97 -11.86 -15.80
N ARG A 607 41.73 -11.88 -16.28
CA ARG A 607 40.96 -10.64 -16.46
C ARG A 607 40.40 -10.22 -15.12
#